data_AF-E9CP52-F1
#
_entry.id   AF-E9CP52-F1
#
_cell.length_a   1.000
_cell.length_b   1.000
_cell.length_c   1.000
_cell.angle_alpha   90.00
_cell.angle_beta   90.00
_cell.angle_gamma   90.00
#
_symmetry.space_group_name_H-M   'P 1'
#
loop_
_entity.id
_entity.type
_entity.pdbx_description
1 polymer ?
#
loop_
_entity_poly.entity_id
_entity_poly.type
_entity_poly.pdbx_seq_one_letter_code
_entity_poly.pdbx_strand_id
1 'polypeptide(L)'
;MEEKIPIPKYELRGFQLWGFHDMAQCIDFLFDGGRVKQGALVAMNAEKILKVEKSPALCALLADAEYKYADGISLVRSMRRKYPGAEVSRLAGADLWEVLMQRAGREGTPVFLIGGKPNVLAETEQKLRSQWNVNLVGSQDGYFKPEQRETLFERVHASGAAIVTVAMGSPKQEMLMHDCGKVHPRALYMGVGGTYDVFTGAM
;
A
#
# COMPACT_ATOMS: atom_id res chain seq x y z
N MET A 1 -11.06 -17.77 22.63
CA MET A 1 -11.39 -16.55 21.87
C MET A 1 -10.49 -15.47 22.44
N GLU A 2 -9.33 -15.23 21.82
CA GLU A 2 -8.44 -14.16 22.27
C GLU A 2 -9.14 -12.83 22.02
N GLU A 3 -9.28 -12.00 23.06
CA GLU A 3 -9.72 -10.62 22.90
C GLU A 3 -8.70 -9.90 22.02
N LYS A 4 -9.09 -9.57 20.78
CA LYS A 4 -8.26 -8.75 19.91
C LYS A 4 -8.12 -7.37 20.55
N ILE A 5 -6.92 -7.06 21.03
CA ILE A 5 -6.59 -5.72 21.51
C ILE A 5 -6.86 -4.72 20.37
N PRO A 6 -7.71 -3.69 20.59
CA PRO A 6 -8.03 -2.73 19.54
C PRO A 6 -6.78 -1.95 19.15
N ILE A 7 -6.52 -1.85 17.84
CA ILE A 7 -5.37 -1.11 17.31
C ILE A 7 -5.64 0.39 17.44
N PRO A 8 -4.81 1.15 18.20
CA PRO A 8 -5.04 2.56 18.42
C PRO A 8 -4.83 3.38 17.15
N LYS A 9 -5.47 4.55 17.10
CA LYS A 9 -5.21 5.58 16.09
C LYS A 9 -4.58 6.80 16.75
N TYR A 10 -3.58 7.38 16.10
CA TYR A 10 -2.88 8.57 16.57
C TYR A 10 -3.03 9.70 15.58
N GLU A 11 -3.40 10.87 16.08
CA GLU A 11 -3.51 12.06 15.25
C GLU A 11 -2.17 12.79 15.15
N LEU A 12 -1.68 12.97 13.94
CA LEU A 12 -0.48 13.75 13.67
C LEU A 12 -0.71 14.67 12.47
N ARG A 13 -0.54 15.99 12.69
CA ARG A 13 -0.68 17.01 11.64
C ARG A 13 -2.01 16.92 10.86
N GLY A 14 -3.11 16.63 11.57
CA GLY A 14 -4.45 16.50 10.97
C GLY A 14 -4.76 15.13 10.34
N PHE A 15 -3.81 14.20 10.31
CA PHE A 15 -4.02 12.84 9.82
C PHE A 15 -4.15 11.85 10.97
N GLN A 16 -5.12 10.94 10.86
CA GLN A 16 -5.26 9.78 11.74
C GLN A 16 -4.42 8.63 11.18
N LEU A 17 -3.42 8.17 11.94
CA LEU A 17 -2.56 7.04 11.59
C LEU A 17 -2.86 5.85 12.49
N TRP A 18 -2.85 4.64 11.93
CA TRP A 18 -2.93 3.41 12.70
C TRP A 18 -1.60 3.14 13.42
N GLY A 19 -1.70 2.88 14.72
CA GLY A 19 -0.59 2.62 15.62
C GLY A 19 -0.24 1.15 15.69
N PHE A 20 0.33 0.59 14.62
CA PHE A 20 0.79 -0.80 14.63
C PHE A 20 2.08 -0.93 15.45
N HIS A 21 2.13 -1.87 16.39
CA HIS A 21 3.32 -2.10 17.21
C HIS A 21 4.39 -2.91 16.47
N ASP A 22 4.03 -3.68 15.45
CA ASP A 22 4.95 -4.37 14.55
C ASP A 22 4.31 -4.70 13.18
N MET A 23 5.09 -5.37 12.33
CA MET A 23 4.67 -5.79 10.99
C MET A 23 3.59 -6.88 11.03
N ALA A 24 3.70 -7.82 11.96
CA ALA A 24 2.79 -8.96 12.06
C ALA A 24 1.37 -8.49 12.41
N GLN A 25 1.25 -7.58 13.39
CA GLN A 25 -0.02 -6.95 13.75
C GLN A 25 -0.66 -6.22 12.56
N CYS A 26 0.14 -5.53 11.75
CA CYS A 26 -0.35 -4.86 10.55
C CYS A 26 -0.91 -5.85 9.52
N ILE A 27 -0.17 -6.93 9.23
CA ILE A 27 -0.60 -7.95 8.27
C ILE A 27 -1.81 -8.72 8.77
N ASP A 28 -1.83 -9.13 10.04
CA ASP A 28 -2.96 -9.83 10.62
C ASP A 28 -4.21 -8.95 10.66
N PHE A 29 -4.05 -7.65 10.92
CA PHE A 29 -5.13 -6.68 10.76
C PHE A 29 -5.62 -6.60 9.32
N LEU A 30 -4.73 -6.53 8.33
CA LEU A 30 -5.13 -6.42 6.92
C LEU A 30 -5.84 -7.66 6.41
N PHE A 31 -5.56 -8.85 6.93
CA PHE A 31 -6.21 -10.11 6.56
C PHE A 31 -7.33 -10.53 7.51
N ASP A 32 -7.68 -9.67 8.47
CA ASP A 32 -8.70 -10.01 9.45
C ASP A 32 -10.08 -10.22 8.82
N GLY A 33 -10.76 -11.29 9.22
CA GLY A 33 -12.09 -11.65 8.71
C GLY A 33 -12.09 -12.54 7.47
N GLY A 34 -10.96 -13.17 7.14
CA GLY A 34 -10.85 -14.21 6.09
C GLY A 34 -10.77 -13.68 4.66
N ARG A 35 -10.70 -12.36 4.49
CA ARG A 35 -10.36 -11.67 3.24
C ARG A 35 -9.52 -10.45 3.56
N VAL A 36 -8.65 -10.07 2.63
CA VAL A 36 -7.91 -8.81 2.76
C VAL A 36 -8.88 -7.63 2.83
N LYS A 37 -8.58 -6.67 3.70
CA LYS A 37 -9.33 -5.42 3.84
C LYS A 37 -9.33 -4.62 2.54
N GLN A 38 -10.34 -3.76 2.39
CA GLN A 38 -10.53 -2.90 1.21
C GLN A 38 -10.18 -1.46 1.56
N GLY A 39 -9.69 -0.70 0.59
CA GLY A 39 -9.31 0.71 0.76
C GLY A 39 -7.84 0.98 0.42
N ALA A 40 -7.35 2.17 0.76
CA ALA A 40 -6.00 2.62 0.51
C ALA A 40 -5.08 2.44 1.73
N LEU A 41 -3.99 1.71 1.54
CA LEU A 41 -2.88 1.54 2.47
C LEU A 41 -1.75 2.52 2.11
N VAL A 42 -1.54 3.52 2.96
CA VAL A 42 -0.65 4.66 2.67
C VAL A 42 0.48 4.75 3.69
N ALA A 43 1.71 4.67 3.18
CA ALA A 43 2.93 5.02 3.91
C ALA A 43 2.97 6.52 4.21
N MET A 44 2.90 6.90 5.48
CA MET A 44 3.08 8.27 5.94
C MET A 44 4.53 8.49 6.41
N ASN A 45 5.16 9.53 5.88
CA ASN A 45 6.50 9.98 6.30
C ASN A 45 6.59 11.51 6.23
N ALA A 46 7.69 12.09 6.72
CA ALA A 46 7.84 13.54 6.80
C ALA A 46 7.77 14.22 5.42
N GLU A 47 8.33 13.61 4.38
CA GLU A 47 8.28 14.14 3.02
C GLU A 47 6.84 14.20 2.51
N LYS A 48 6.05 13.14 2.74
CA LYS A 48 4.65 13.10 2.34
C LYS A 48 3.82 14.17 3.06
N ILE A 49 4.05 14.39 4.35
CA ILE A 49 3.39 15.48 5.10
C ILE A 49 3.70 16.85 4.48
N LEU A 50 4.97 17.12 4.15
CA LEU A 50 5.37 18.39 3.54
C LEU A 50 4.79 18.58 2.13
N LYS A 51 4.67 17.50 1.34
CA LYS A 51 4.05 17.54 0.00
C LYS A 51 2.56 17.85 0.09
N VAL A 52 1.88 17.30 1.07
CA VAL A 52 0.45 17.49 1.31
C VAL A 52 0.10 18.94 1.67
N GLU A 53 0.93 19.59 2.50
CA GLU A 53 0.78 21.01 2.84
C GLU A 53 0.82 21.92 1.59
N LYS A 54 1.45 21.45 0.50
CA LYS A 54 1.58 22.18 -0.77
C LYS A 54 0.59 21.73 -1.85
N SER A 55 -0.23 20.70 -1.59
CA SER A 55 -1.12 20.12 -2.60
C SER A 55 -2.49 19.77 -1.99
N PRO A 56 -3.51 20.63 -2.17
CA PRO A 56 -4.87 20.35 -1.68
C PRO A 56 -5.46 19.06 -2.24
N ALA A 57 -5.16 18.73 -3.50
CA ALA A 57 -5.61 17.49 -4.13
C ALA A 57 -5.01 16.25 -3.44
N LEU A 58 -3.69 16.24 -3.19
CA LEU A 58 -3.06 15.14 -2.46
C LEU A 58 -3.56 15.06 -1.01
N CYS A 59 -3.81 16.21 -0.38
CA CYS A 59 -4.39 16.28 0.97
C CYS A 59 -5.73 15.55 1.05
N ALA A 60 -6.66 15.84 0.13
CA ALA A 60 -7.95 15.18 0.08
C ALA A 60 -7.82 13.66 -0.09
N LEU A 61 -6.99 13.22 -1.05
CA LEU A 61 -6.75 11.78 -1.29
C LEU A 61 -6.20 11.05 -0.06
N LEU A 62 -5.29 11.69 0.68
CA LEU A 62 -4.73 11.07 1.88
C LEU A 62 -5.67 11.17 3.09
N ALA A 63 -6.51 12.20 3.17
CA ALA A 63 -7.51 12.31 4.23
C ALA A 63 -8.48 11.12 4.16
N ASP A 64 -8.90 10.75 2.95
CA ASP A 64 -9.86 9.68 2.70
C ASP A 64 -9.27 8.26 2.81
N ALA A 65 -7.94 8.10 2.77
CA ALA A 65 -7.30 6.78 2.84
C ALA A 65 -7.60 6.01 4.15
N GLU A 66 -8.01 4.75 4.07
CA GLU A 66 -8.47 3.97 5.22
C GLU A 66 -7.33 3.57 6.16
N TYR A 67 -6.16 3.23 5.62
CA TYR A 67 -5.05 2.67 6.39
C TYR A 67 -3.78 3.49 6.20
N LYS A 68 -3.67 4.58 6.95
CA LYS A 68 -2.42 5.36 7.05
C LYS A 68 -1.52 4.76 8.13
N TYR A 69 -0.28 4.45 7.80
CA TYR A 69 0.70 3.88 8.76
C TYR A 69 2.01 4.67 8.76
N ALA A 70 2.80 4.54 9.83
CA ALA A 70 4.05 5.27 9.97
C ALA A 70 5.24 4.54 9.33
N ASP A 71 5.71 5.09 8.21
CA ASP A 71 6.90 4.65 7.48
C ASP A 71 8.16 5.41 7.90
N GLY A 72 8.01 6.67 8.32
CA GLY A 72 9.13 7.48 8.82
C GLY A 72 9.38 7.32 10.33
N ILE A 73 10.64 7.10 10.74
CA ILE A 73 11.01 7.09 12.17
C ILE A 73 10.67 8.42 12.87
N SER A 74 10.70 9.53 12.14
CA SER A 74 10.31 10.85 12.63
C SER A 74 8.83 10.93 13.04
N LEU A 75 7.94 10.21 12.33
CA LEU A 75 6.52 10.14 12.69
C LEU A 75 6.33 9.33 13.97
N VAL A 76 6.99 8.17 14.07
CA VAL A 76 6.96 7.32 15.27
C VAL A 76 7.42 8.09 16.50
N ARG A 77 8.55 8.79 16.41
CA ARG A 77 9.05 9.63 17.51
C ARG A 77 8.08 10.75 17.87
N SER A 78 7.45 11.38 16.87
CA SER A 78 6.48 12.44 17.10
C SER A 78 5.20 11.93 17.78
N MET A 79 4.71 10.75 17.39
CA MET A 79 3.56 10.10 18.03
C MET A 79 3.86 9.71 19.47
N ARG A 80 4.99 9.06 19.74
CA ARG A 80 5.41 8.69 21.12
C ARG A 80 5.61 9.89 22.02
N ARG A 81 6.03 11.04 21.46
CA ARG A 81 6.15 12.31 22.21
C ARG A 81 4.78 12.91 22.53
N LYS A 82 3.83 12.89 21.58
CA LYS A 82 2.48 13.45 21.77
C LYS A 82 1.58 12.56 22.63
N TYR A 83 1.76 11.24 22.53
CA TYR A 83 0.98 10.22 23.21
C TYR A 83 1.91 9.33 24.05
N PRO A 84 2.11 9.65 25.34
CA PRO A 84 2.91 8.82 26.24
C PRO A 84 2.37 7.38 26.27
N GLY A 85 3.27 6.40 26.15
CA GLY A 85 2.90 4.98 26.10
C GLY A 85 2.41 4.48 24.74
N ALA A 86 2.52 5.29 23.67
CA ALA A 86 2.13 4.83 22.33
C ALA A 86 3.00 3.66 21.84
N GLU A 87 2.37 2.49 21.71
CA GLU A 87 2.96 1.28 21.14
C GLU A 87 2.85 1.31 19.62
N VAL A 88 3.66 2.18 19.00
CA VAL A 88 3.73 2.30 17.54
C VAL A 88 5.16 2.11 17.06
N SER A 89 5.35 1.31 16.01
CA SER A 89 6.62 1.05 15.37
C SER A 89 6.68 1.63 13.97
N ARG A 90 7.90 1.74 13.45
CA ARG A 90 8.14 2.13 12.06
C ARG A 90 7.90 0.90 11.19
N LEU A 91 6.99 0.98 10.24
CA LEU A 91 6.80 -0.03 9.21
C LEU A 91 7.33 0.52 7.89
N ALA A 92 8.52 0.07 7.47
CA ALA A 92 9.04 0.50 6.17
C ALA A 92 8.13 -0.03 5.05
N GLY A 93 7.77 0.83 4.10
CA GLY A 93 6.79 0.48 3.07
C GLY A 93 7.22 -0.69 2.18
N ALA A 94 8.51 -0.81 1.87
CA ALA A 94 9.06 -1.92 1.09
C ALA A 94 8.95 -3.25 1.86
N ASP A 95 9.39 -3.27 3.12
CA ASP A 95 9.31 -4.45 3.99
C ASP A 95 7.83 -4.87 4.20
N LEU A 96 6.92 -3.91 4.40
CA LEU A 96 5.49 -4.21 4.54
C LEU A 96 4.91 -4.82 3.26
N TRP A 97 5.28 -4.30 2.09
CA TRP A 97 4.87 -4.88 0.81
C TRP A 97 5.39 -6.31 0.67
N GLU A 98 6.63 -6.58 1.08
CA GLU A 98 7.22 -7.91 1.01
C GLU A 98 6.42 -8.93 1.83
N VAL A 99 6.16 -8.62 3.10
CA VAL A 99 5.38 -9.50 3.99
C VAL A 99 3.93 -9.63 3.52
N LEU A 100 3.35 -8.56 2.94
CA LEU A 100 2.02 -8.60 2.31
C LEU A 100 2.00 -9.57 1.13
N MET A 101 3.00 -9.55 0.25
CA MET A 101 3.10 -10.47 -0.88
C MET A 101 3.34 -11.92 -0.43
N GLN A 102 4.17 -12.14 0.58
CA GLN A 102 4.35 -13.46 1.21
C GLN A 102 3.02 -14.03 1.72
N ARG A 103 2.24 -13.23 2.46
CA ARG A 103 0.92 -13.62 2.96
C ARG A 103 -0.06 -13.87 1.81
N ALA A 104 -0.08 -13.01 0.80
CA ALA A 104 -0.94 -13.15 -0.36
C ALA A 104 -0.66 -14.44 -1.13
N GLY A 105 0.60 -14.80 -1.32
CA GLY A 105 1.00 -16.06 -1.95
C GLY A 105 0.56 -17.29 -1.17
N ARG A 106 0.75 -17.29 0.16
CA ARG A 106 0.29 -18.37 1.04
C ARG A 106 -1.22 -18.58 1.00
N GLU A 107 -1.99 -17.49 0.92
CA GLU A 107 -3.46 -17.53 0.93
C GLU A 107 -4.09 -17.57 -0.47
N GLY A 108 -3.28 -17.54 -1.54
CA GLY A 108 -3.77 -17.47 -2.91
C GLY A 108 -4.53 -16.18 -3.25
N THR A 109 -4.31 -15.12 -2.48
CA THR A 109 -4.98 -13.82 -2.65
C THR A 109 -4.61 -13.23 -4.02
N PRO A 110 -5.58 -12.85 -4.87
CA PRO A 110 -5.30 -12.35 -6.21
C PRO A 110 -4.68 -10.95 -6.15
N VAL A 111 -3.52 -10.79 -6.77
CA VAL A 111 -2.71 -9.56 -6.78
C VAL A 111 -2.59 -9.01 -8.20
N PHE A 112 -2.73 -7.69 -8.35
CA PHE A 112 -2.46 -6.96 -9.58
C PHE A 112 -1.34 -5.95 -9.38
N LEU A 113 -0.36 -5.93 -10.28
CA LEU A 113 0.81 -5.04 -10.20
C LEU A 113 0.69 -3.89 -11.22
N ILE A 114 0.88 -2.65 -10.80
CA ILE A 114 0.92 -1.50 -11.70
C ILE A 114 2.21 -0.71 -11.47
N GLY A 115 2.88 -0.26 -12.52
CA GLY A 115 4.06 0.61 -12.46
C GLY A 115 5.39 -0.10 -12.68
N GLY A 116 6.48 0.63 -12.44
CA GLY A 116 7.84 0.19 -12.76
C GLY A 116 8.16 0.20 -14.25
N LYS A 117 9.44 -0.03 -14.58
CA LYS A 117 9.88 -0.27 -15.97
C LYS A 117 9.44 -1.65 -16.42
N PRO A 118 9.19 -1.87 -17.74
CA PRO A 118 8.75 -3.19 -18.23
C PRO A 118 9.65 -4.35 -17.79
N ASN A 119 10.97 -4.17 -17.80
CA ASN A 119 11.92 -5.18 -17.36
C ASN A 119 11.88 -5.41 -15.83
N VAL A 120 11.78 -4.34 -15.04
CA VAL A 120 11.67 -4.41 -13.58
C VAL A 120 10.36 -5.09 -13.15
N LEU A 121 9.25 -4.76 -13.82
CA LEU A 121 7.95 -5.40 -13.57
C LEU A 121 8.00 -6.89 -13.91
N ALA A 122 8.55 -7.27 -15.07
CA ALA A 122 8.67 -8.67 -15.47
C ALA A 122 9.51 -9.49 -14.48
N GLU A 123 10.64 -8.94 -14.00
CA GLU A 123 11.45 -9.59 -12.98
C GLU A 123 10.73 -9.67 -11.62
N THR A 124 10.00 -8.60 -11.24
CA THR A 124 9.15 -8.60 -10.04
C THR A 124 8.12 -9.74 -10.11
N GLU A 125 7.43 -9.90 -11.23
CA GLU A 125 6.46 -10.98 -11.44
C GLU A 125 7.11 -12.36 -11.28
N GLN A 126 8.27 -12.57 -11.91
CA GLN A 126 9.00 -13.83 -11.83
C GLN A 126 9.41 -14.15 -10.39
N LYS A 127 9.95 -13.18 -9.66
CA LYS A 127 10.38 -13.37 -8.26
C LYS A 127 9.19 -13.65 -7.35
N LEU A 128 8.09 -12.92 -7.48
CA LEU A 128 6.88 -13.15 -6.67
C LEU A 128 6.28 -14.54 -6.91
N ARG A 129 6.22 -15.00 -8.17
CA ARG A 129 5.73 -16.35 -8.49
C ARG A 129 6.68 -17.44 -7.98
N SER A 130 7.98 -17.28 -8.19
CA SER A 130 8.96 -18.31 -7.83
C SER A 130 9.24 -18.41 -6.32
N GLN A 131 9.28 -17.28 -5.62
CA GLN A 131 9.62 -17.25 -4.20
C GLN A 131 8.42 -17.53 -3.30
N TRP A 132 7.25 -16.97 -3.62
CA TRP A 132 6.08 -17.02 -2.73
C TRP A 132 4.80 -17.53 -3.40
N ASN A 133 4.85 -18.01 -4.64
CA ASN A 133 3.69 -18.50 -5.38
C ASN A 133 2.53 -17.49 -5.41
N VAL A 134 2.85 -16.19 -5.54
CA VAL A 134 1.82 -15.14 -5.57
C VAL A 134 0.88 -15.35 -6.76
N ASN A 135 -0.42 -15.33 -6.48
CA ASN A 135 -1.47 -15.38 -7.48
C ASN A 135 -1.59 -14.03 -8.21
N LEU A 136 -0.68 -13.77 -9.14
CA LEU A 136 -0.73 -12.56 -9.96
C LEU A 136 -1.78 -12.73 -11.06
N VAL A 137 -2.87 -11.96 -10.95
CA VAL A 137 -4.04 -11.97 -11.86
C VAL A 137 -3.95 -10.93 -12.97
N GLY A 138 -2.89 -10.11 -12.94
CA GLY A 138 -2.57 -9.19 -14.02
C GLY A 138 -1.48 -8.21 -13.64
N SER A 139 -0.95 -7.52 -14.64
CA SER A 139 0.06 -6.49 -14.46
C SER A 139 0.00 -5.41 -15.55
N GLN A 140 0.58 -4.25 -15.25
CA GLN A 140 0.73 -3.13 -16.18
C GLN A 140 1.97 -2.32 -15.82
N ASP A 141 2.94 -2.19 -16.73
CA ASP A 141 4.10 -1.32 -16.51
C ASP A 141 3.70 0.16 -16.41
N GLY A 142 4.58 1.03 -15.92
CA GLY A 142 4.28 2.44 -15.68
C GLY A 142 4.24 3.35 -16.91
N TYR A 143 4.45 2.83 -18.13
CA TYR A 143 4.63 3.62 -19.36
C TYR A 143 3.37 3.62 -20.26
N PHE A 144 2.19 3.34 -19.70
CA PHE A 144 0.92 3.50 -20.41
C PHE A 144 0.54 4.98 -20.58
N LYS A 145 -0.20 5.27 -21.66
CA LYS A 145 -0.71 6.60 -21.96
C LYS A 145 -1.99 6.92 -21.16
N PRO A 146 -2.31 8.20 -20.91
CA PRO A 146 -3.51 8.59 -20.18
C PRO A 146 -4.81 7.99 -20.72
N GLU A 147 -4.93 7.83 -22.05
CA GLU A 147 -6.12 7.30 -22.71
C GLU A 147 -6.33 5.80 -22.42
N GLN A 148 -5.28 5.10 -21.98
CA GLN A 148 -5.34 3.67 -21.63
C GLN A 148 -5.79 3.44 -20.18
N ARG A 149 -6.01 4.50 -19.39
CA ARG A 149 -6.36 4.38 -17.96
C ARG A 149 -7.69 3.66 -17.73
N GLU A 150 -8.72 4.00 -18.51
CA GLU A 150 -10.03 3.35 -18.37
C GLU A 150 -9.93 1.86 -18.67
N THR A 151 -9.27 1.49 -19.77
CA THR A 151 -9.01 0.08 -20.11
C THR A 151 -8.20 -0.64 -19.03
N LEU A 152 -7.22 0.03 -18.40
CA LEU A 152 -6.48 -0.53 -17.27
C LEU A 152 -7.40 -0.79 -16.07
N PHE A 153 -8.27 0.15 -15.72
CA PHE A 153 -9.18 -0.01 -14.58
C PHE A 153 -10.17 -1.15 -14.80
N GLU A 154 -10.70 -1.29 -16.02
CA GLU A 154 -11.54 -2.44 -16.39
C GLU A 154 -10.79 -3.77 -16.30
N ARG A 155 -9.51 -3.82 -16.70
CA ARG A 155 -8.67 -5.01 -16.52
C ARG A 155 -8.47 -5.35 -15.05
N VAL A 156 -8.22 -4.35 -14.20
CA VAL A 156 -8.11 -4.55 -12.75
C VAL A 156 -9.43 -5.09 -12.19
N HIS A 157 -10.56 -4.50 -12.55
CA HIS A 157 -11.88 -4.94 -12.14
C HIS A 157 -12.18 -6.39 -12.56
N ALA A 158 -12.03 -6.68 -13.86
CA ALA A 158 -12.30 -7.99 -14.45
C ALA A 158 -11.38 -9.10 -13.91
N SER A 159 -10.14 -8.76 -13.52
CA SER A 159 -9.20 -9.72 -12.93
C SER A 159 -9.63 -10.22 -11.54
N GLY A 160 -10.55 -9.52 -10.87
CA GLY A 160 -10.95 -9.85 -9.50
C GLY A 160 -9.84 -9.62 -8.47
N ALA A 161 -8.85 -8.77 -8.77
CA ALA A 161 -7.75 -8.46 -7.87
C ALA A 161 -8.26 -8.04 -6.48
N ALA A 162 -7.70 -8.64 -5.42
CA ALA A 162 -8.01 -8.27 -4.05
C ALA A 162 -6.93 -7.33 -3.48
N ILE A 163 -5.73 -7.34 -4.06
CA ILE A 163 -4.65 -6.41 -3.76
C ILE A 163 -4.17 -5.79 -5.08
N VAL A 164 -4.00 -4.47 -5.09
CA VAL A 164 -3.44 -3.71 -6.22
C VAL A 164 -2.26 -2.87 -5.72
N THR A 165 -1.06 -3.12 -6.23
CA THR A 165 0.15 -2.37 -5.84
C THR A 165 0.60 -1.44 -6.96
N VAL A 166 0.89 -0.17 -6.63
CA VAL A 166 1.16 0.88 -7.62
C VAL A 166 2.55 1.51 -7.41
N ALA A 167 3.47 1.26 -8.33
CA ALA A 167 4.86 1.69 -8.35
C ALA A 167 5.09 2.84 -9.36
N MET A 168 4.42 3.99 -9.15
CA MET A 168 4.48 5.15 -10.07
C MET A 168 4.99 6.43 -9.39
N GLY A 169 5.31 6.35 -8.10
CA GLY A 169 5.73 7.49 -7.29
C GLY A 169 4.57 8.43 -6.92
N SER A 170 4.76 9.18 -5.85
CA SER A 170 3.79 10.17 -5.37
C SER A 170 3.95 11.51 -6.10
N PRO A 171 2.87 12.18 -6.55
CA PRO A 171 1.45 11.91 -6.23
C PRO A 171 0.71 11.01 -7.24
N LYS A 172 1.38 10.56 -8.32
CA LYS A 172 0.72 9.84 -9.43
C LYS A 172 0.05 8.55 -8.96
N GLN A 173 0.71 7.81 -8.07
CA GLN A 173 0.16 6.57 -7.53
C GLN A 173 -1.11 6.81 -6.70
N GLU A 174 -1.16 7.84 -5.85
CA GLU A 174 -2.34 8.11 -5.02
C GLU A 174 -3.55 8.48 -5.88
N MET A 175 -3.34 9.29 -6.92
CA MET A 175 -4.40 9.63 -7.88
C MET A 175 -4.89 8.40 -8.65
N LEU A 176 -3.98 7.56 -9.13
CA LEU A 176 -4.33 6.34 -9.84
C LEU A 176 -5.12 5.37 -8.95
N MET A 177 -4.67 5.16 -7.71
CA MET A 177 -5.34 4.29 -6.74
C MET A 177 -6.77 4.76 -6.46
N HIS A 178 -6.95 6.06 -6.24
CA HIS A 178 -8.28 6.63 -6.00
C HIS A 178 -9.21 6.46 -7.20
N ASP A 179 -8.75 6.78 -8.41
CA ASP A 179 -9.59 6.67 -9.60
C ASP A 179 -9.88 5.20 -9.96
N CYS A 180 -8.90 4.30 -9.78
CA CYS A 180 -9.12 2.86 -9.94
C CYS A 180 -10.09 2.31 -8.89
N GLY A 181 -10.00 2.78 -7.64
CA GLY A 181 -10.89 2.38 -6.55
C GLY A 181 -12.37 2.76 -6.78
N LYS A 182 -12.65 3.79 -7.59
CA LYS A 182 -14.02 4.11 -8.03
C LYS A 182 -14.61 3.03 -8.94
N VAL A 183 -13.78 2.39 -9.76
CA VAL A 183 -14.18 1.31 -10.68
C VAL A 183 -14.14 -0.05 -9.99
N HIS A 184 -13.13 -0.27 -9.13
CA HIS A 184 -12.92 -1.53 -8.42
C HIS A 184 -12.74 -1.33 -6.91
N PRO A 185 -13.81 -1.01 -6.16
CA PRO A 185 -13.72 -0.68 -4.73
C PRO A 185 -13.37 -1.88 -3.82
N ARG A 186 -13.37 -3.10 -4.36
CA ARG A 186 -13.23 -4.35 -3.59
C ARG A 186 -11.78 -4.83 -3.44
N ALA A 187 -10.81 -3.92 -3.52
CA ALA A 187 -9.39 -4.22 -3.36
C ALA A 187 -8.71 -3.38 -2.28
N LEU A 188 -7.61 -3.89 -1.74
CA LEU A 188 -6.61 -3.12 -1.02
C LEU A 188 -5.65 -2.48 -2.03
N TYR A 189 -5.53 -1.16 -2.01
CA TYR A 189 -4.60 -0.41 -2.83
C TYR A 189 -3.38 -0.01 -2.02
N MET A 190 -2.18 -0.32 -2.48
CA MET A 190 -0.94 0.09 -1.83
C MET A 190 -0.03 0.79 -2.82
N GLY A 191 0.30 2.05 -2.54
CA GLY A 191 1.33 2.77 -3.29
C GLY A 191 2.72 2.37 -2.80
N VAL A 192 3.55 1.81 -3.68
CA VAL A 192 4.83 1.20 -3.32
C VAL A 192 6.06 1.95 -3.83
N GLY A 193 5.89 3.07 -4.55
CA GLY A 193 7.03 3.88 -5.02
C GLY A 193 8.03 3.04 -5.84
N GLY A 194 9.32 3.09 -5.47
CA GLY A 194 10.40 2.32 -6.10
C GLY A 194 10.62 0.92 -5.51
N THR A 195 9.66 0.36 -4.77
CA THR A 195 9.82 -0.95 -4.13
C THR A 195 10.13 -2.06 -5.13
N TYR A 196 9.57 -2.01 -6.35
CA TYR A 196 9.88 -3.00 -7.38
C TYR A 196 11.36 -2.97 -7.77
N ASP A 197 11.94 -1.78 -7.98
CA ASP A 197 13.36 -1.63 -8.33
C ASP A 197 14.28 -2.18 -7.20
N VAL A 198 13.94 -1.89 -5.94
CA VAL A 198 14.67 -2.43 -4.78
C VAL A 198 14.54 -3.95 -4.71
N PHE A 199 13.33 -4.47 -4.92
CA PHE A 199 13.07 -5.91 -4.87
C PHE A 199 13.80 -6.67 -5.97
N THR A 200 13.96 -6.10 -7.16
CA THR A 200 14.72 -6.69 -8.27
C THR A 200 16.22 -6.41 -8.20
N GLY A 201 16.70 -5.58 -7.27
CA GLY A 201 18.11 -5.17 -7.20
C GLY A 201 18.54 -4.30 -8.38
N ALA A 202 17.61 -3.55 -8.98
CA ALA A 202 17.87 -2.61 -10.06
C ALA A 202 18.31 -1.21 -9.57
N MET A 203 18.55 -1.08 -8.25
CA MET A 203 18.97 0.14 -7.55
C MET A 203 20.29 -0.07 -6.80
#